data_AF-A0A418Q6C9-F1
#
_entry.id   AF-A0A418Q6C9-F1
#
_cell.length_a   1.000
_cell.length_b   1.000
_cell.length_c   1.000
_cell.angle_alpha   90.00
_cell.angle_beta   90.00
_cell.angle_gamma   90.00
#
_symmetry.space_group_name_H-M   'P 1'
#
loop_
_entity.id
_entity.type
_entity.pdbx_description
1 polymer ?
#
loop_
_entity_poly.entity_id
_entity_poly.type
_entity_poly.pdbx_seq_one_letter_code
_entity_poly.pdbx_strand_id
1 'polypeptide(L)'
;MLADVIDLLADPVDGSRLTAGDEEWRTLVSESGHSYDVARQGYVTLAGGSGLRYSGDDASMIQARETFLSGGHFAPFVESVTQHVETVLDDGGVAHDAAPSIVEIGAGTGYYLSHTLDTIDGSRGIGIDVSTAAAKRLASAHPRVGAVVADAWSRLPIRSESVDAIMVVFAPRNAAEFARILTPGGQVVVLTAEVGHLGELREPLGIIDVEKGKVDRMIAQASGHLVPVEPSETIEFTMNLDQASIAAQIGMSPSARHIHPDVLAERIAALPDTMEVTARAAITRLAKA
;
A
#
# COMPACT_ATOMS: atom_id res chain seq x y z
N MET A 1 -15.17 -1.07 6.35
CA MET A 1 -15.99 -1.42 5.17
C MET A 1 -16.17 -0.18 4.31
N LEU A 2 -16.68 -0.30 3.07
CA LEU A 2 -17.00 0.88 2.23
C LEU A 2 -17.94 1.87 2.93
N ALA A 3 -18.87 1.37 3.74
CA ALA A 3 -19.80 2.19 4.51
C ALA A 3 -19.11 3.13 5.52
N ASP A 4 -17.98 2.71 6.06
CA ASP A 4 -17.25 3.48 7.08
C ASP A 4 -16.39 4.60 6.47
N VAL A 5 -16.18 4.58 5.16
CA VAL A 5 -15.24 5.48 4.46
C VAL A 5 -15.84 6.20 3.27
N ILE A 6 -17.13 6.00 2.95
CA ILE A 6 -17.76 6.60 1.77
C ILE A 6 -17.67 8.14 1.77
N ASP A 7 -17.69 8.76 2.96
CA ASP A 7 -17.59 10.20 3.15
C ASP A 7 -16.23 10.77 2.75
N LEU A 8 -15.22 9.91 2.61
CA LEU A 8 -13.87 10.19 2.14
C LEU A 8 -13.71 9.97 0.64
N LEU A 9 -14.60 9.17 0.02
CA LEU A 9 -14.50 8.83 -1.40
C LEU A 9 -15.06 9.94 -2.29
N ALA A 10 -14.51 10.03 -3.49
CA ALA A 10 -14.93 10.98 -4.52
C ALA A 10 -15.09 10.28 -5.86
N ASP A 11 -16.01 10.77 -6.68
CA ASP A 11 -16.17 10.35 -8.06
C ASP A 11 -14.85 10.54 -8.83
N PRO A 12 -14.30 9.50 -9.48
CA PRO A 12 -13.04 9.58 -10.20
C PRO A 12 -13.09 10.45 -11.49
N VAL A 13 -14.28 10.81 -11.97
CA VAL A 13 -14.52 11.62 -13.17
C VAL A 13 -14.60 13.11 -12.83
N ASP A 14 -15.39 13.48 -11.82
CA ASP A 14 -15.65 14.89 -11.50
C ASP A 14 -15.30 15.32 -10.07
N GLY A 15 -15.00 14.37 -9.18
CA GLY A 15 -14.62 14.63 -7.79
C GLY A 15 -15.79 14.95 -6.85
N SER A 16 -17.04 14.78 -7.30
CA SER A 16 -18.23 14.91 -6.46
C SER A 16 -18.31 13.82 -5.40
N ARG A 17 -19.14 14.02 -4.39
CA ARG A 17 -19.29 13.06 -3.28
C ARG A 17 -19.98 11.79 -3.77
N LEU A 18 -19.57 10.64 -3.22
CA LEU A 18 -20.28 9.38 -3.41
C LEU A 18 -21.27 9.14 -2.28
N THR A 19 -22.38 8.50 -2.62
CA THR A 19 -23.43 8.04 -1.69
C THR A 19 -23.80 6.60 -2.03
N ALA A 20 -24.39 5.86 -1.08
CA ALA A 20 -24.93 4.54 -1.39
C ALA A 20 -26.13 4.70 -2.33
N GLY A 21 -26.14 3.96 -3.45
CA GLY A 21 -27.24 4.00 -4.41
C GLY A 21 -28.49 3.25 -3.94
N ASP A 22 -28.34 2.38 -2.94
CA ASP A 22 -29.40 1.56 -2.36
C ASP A 22 -29.05 1.15 -0.91
N GLU A 23 -30.05 0.70 -0.16
CA GLU A 23 -29.88 0.26 1.24
C GLU A 23 -28.99 -0.98 1.38
N GLU A 24 -28.86 -1.77 0.31
CA GLU A 24 -28.03 -2.98 0.26
C GLU A 24 -26.58 -2.70 -0.17
N TRP A 25 -26.21 -1.44 -0.39
CA TRP A 25 -24.86 -1.03 -0.83
C TRP A 25 -24.38 -1.72 -2.11
N ARG A 26 -25.28 -2.08 -3.03
CA ARG A 26 -24.90 -2.72 -4.31
C ARG A 26 -24.23 -1.75 -5.26
N THR A 27 -24.50 -0.46 -5.12
CA THR A 27 -23.92 0.60 -5.95
C THR A 27 -23.49 1.79 -5.11
N LEU A 28 -22.46 2.49 -5.58
CA LEU A 28 -22.13 3.85 -5.16
C LEU A 28 -22.53 4.81 -6.28
N VAL A 29 -23.17 5.92 -5.93
CA VAL A 29 -23.66 6.91 -6.89
C VAL A 29 -23.12 8.29 -6.53
N SER A 30 -22.64 9.01 -7.54
CA SER A 30 -22.16 10.37 -7.41
C SER A 30 -23.27 11.41 -7.56
N GLU A 31 -23.03 12.64 -7.11
CA GLU A 31 -23.99 13.75 -7.23
C GLU A 31 -24.30 14.10 -8.71
N SER A 32 -23.38 13.78 -9.63
CA SER A 32 -23.56 13.96 -11.08
C SER A 32 -24.26 12.79 -11.76
N GLY A 33 -24.54 11.70 -11.03
CA GLY A 33 -25.29 10.54 -11.51
C GLY A 33 -24.45 9.41 -12.09
N HIS A 34 -23.12 9.42 -11.95
CA HIS A 34 -22.32 8.22 -12.24
C HIS A 34 -22.59 7.15 -11.18
N SER A 35 -22.60 5.89 -11.60
CA SER A 35 -22.87 4.73 -10.75
C SER A 35 -21.75 3.72 -10.86
N TYR A 36 -21.35 3.16 -9.73
CA TYR A 36 -20.26 2.20 -9.60
C TYR A 36 -20.73 0.98 -8.84
N ASP A 37 -20.64 -0.20 -9.45
CA ASP A 37 -21.05 -1.45 -8.81
C ASP A 37 -20.07 -1.81 -7.68
N VAL A 38 -20.64 -2.14 -6.52
CA VAL A 38 -19.91 -2.78 -5.42
C VAL A 38 -19.88 -4.28 -5.70
N ALA A 39 -18.69 -4.84 -5.85
CA ALA A 39 -18.52 -6.26 -6.09
C ALA A 39 -19.05 -7.07 -4.89
N ARG A 40 -19.48 -8.31 -5.13
CA ARG A 40 -19.95 -9.23 -4.07
C ARG A 40 -18.94 -9.43 -2.93
N GLN A 41 -17.65 -9.25 -3.21
CA GLN A 41 -16.57 -9.34 -2.23
C GLN A 41 -16.41 -8.08 -1.37
N GLY A 42 -17.11 -6.98 -1.68
CA GLY A 42 -17.13 -5.74 -0.90
C GLY A 42 -16.16 -4.64 -1.36
N TYR A 43 -15.51 -4.80 -2.51
CA TYR A 43 -14.70 -3.73 -3.11
C TYR A 43 -15.47 -2.98 -4.21
N VAL A 44 -15.05 -1.76 -4.51
CA VAL A 44 -15.58 -0.95 -5.62
C VAL A 44 -14.46 -0.57 -6.58
N THR A 45 -14.74 -0.56 -7.89
CA THR A 45 -13.80 -0.03 -8.88
C THR A 45 -14.14 1.42 -9.19
N LEU A 46 -13.25 2.34 -8.85
CA LEU A 46 -13.40 3.77 -9.10
C LEU A 46 -12.30 4.22 -10.07
N ALA A 47 -12.62 4.12 -11.37
CA ALA A 47 -11.76 4.56 -12.45
C ALA A 47 -12.47 5.65 -13.28
N GLY A 48 -11.72 6.65 -13.71
CA GLY A 48 -12.23 7.72 -14.58
C GLY A 48 -12.51 7.22 -16.01
N GLY A 49 -12.89 8.11 -16.91
CA GLY A 49 -13.29 7.76 -18.29
C GLY A 49 -12.24 7.01 -19.13
N SER A 50 -10.95 7.09 -18.77
CA SER A 50 -9.89 6.30 -19.42
C SER A 50 -9.80 4.85 -18.95
N GLY A 51 -10.55 4.47 -17.92
CA GLY A 51 -10.45 3.18 -17.26
C GLY A 51 -9.12 2.98 -16.52
N LEU A 52 -8.90 1.75 -16.05
CA LEU A 52 -7.64 1.33 -15.45
C LEU A 52 -6.59 1.10 -16.53
N ARG A 53 -5.44 1.78 -16.42
CA ARG A 53 -4.33 1.63 -17.39
C ARG A 53 -3.49 0.36 -17.17
N TYR A 54 -3.56 -0.22 -15.98
CA TYR A 54 -2.77 -1.37 -15.55
C TYR A 54 -3.67 -2.39 -14.85
N SER A 55 -3.29 -3.66 -14.90
CA SER A 55 -4.01 -4.76 -14.23
C SER A 55 -3.48 -5.07 -12.82
N GLY A 56 -2.33 -4.53 -12.44
CA GLY A 56 -1.68 -4.80 -11.15
C GLY A 56 -1.13 -6.21 -11.04
N ASP A 57 -0.97 -6.68 -9.80
CA ASP A 57 -0.55 -8.05 -9.48
C ASP A 57 -1.69 -9.06 -9.69
N ASP A 58 -1.36 -10.26 -10.18
CA ASP A 58 -2.36 -11.32 -10.35
C ASP A 58 -2.63 -12.10 -9.05
N ALA A 59 -3.58 -13.03 -9.09
CA ALA A 59 -3.96 -13.82 -7.93
C ALA A 59 -2.82 -14.66 -7.34
N SER A 60 -1.87 -15.12 -8.17
CA SER A 60 -0.72 -15.91 -7.71
C SER A 60 0.29 -15.05 -6.96
N MET A 61 0.54 -13.82 -7.45
CA MET A 61 1.41 -12.84 -6.78
C MET A 61 0.79 -12.37 -5.45
N ILE A 62 -0.53 -12.17 -5.41
CA ILE A 62 -1.25 -11.83 -4.17
C ILE A 62 -1.19 -12.98 -3.16
N GLN A 63 -1.35 -14.23 -3.62
CA GLN A 63 -1.18 -15.39 -2.75
C GLN A 63 0.25 -15.51 -2.21
N ALA A 64 1.26 -15.29 -3.05
CA ALA A 64 2.65 -15.28 -2.63
C ALA A 64 2.91 -14.18 -1.58
N ARG A 65 2.33 -12.99 -1.77
CA ARG A 65 2.40 -11.88 -0.80
C ARG A 65 1.78 -12.26 0.53
N GLU A 66 0.60 -12.87 0.50
CA GLU A 66 -0.07 -13.36 1.70
C GLU A 66 0.77 -14.39 2.44
N THR A 67 1.29 -15.41 1.74
CA THR A 67 2.12 -16.46 2.32
C THR A 67 3.36 -15.87 3.01
N PHE A 68 4.04 -14.92 2.35
CA PHE A 68 5.24 -14.32 2.93
C PHE A 68 4.95 -13.41 4.12
N LEU A 69 3.95 -12.52 4.01
CA LEU A 69 3.65 -11.55 5.06
C LEU A 69 3.03 -12.22 6.29
N SER A 70 2.13 -13.20 6.11
CA SER A 70 1.53 -13.95 7.22
C SER A 70 2.54 -14.82 7.99
N GLY A 71 3.70 -15.12 7.39
CA GLY A 71 4.85 -15.72 8.09
C GLY A 71 5.57 -14.76 9.05
N GLY A 72 5.17 -13.49 9.12
CA GLY A 72 5.75 -12.49 10.02
C GLY A 72 7.14 -12.03 9.63
N HIS A 73 7.65 -12.44 8.45
CA HIS A 73 9.01 -12.12 8.03
C HIS A 73 9.28 -10.61 7.93
N PHE A 74 8.27 -9.81 7.59
CA PHE A 74 8.37 -8.34 7.56
C PHE A 74 7.74 -7.66 8.78
N ALA A 75 7.52 -8.36 9.89
CA ALA A 75 6.93 -7.78 11.11
C ALA A 75 7.65 -6.48 11.56
N PRO A 76 8.99 -6.39 11.58
CA PRO A 76 9.66 -5.14 11.98
C PRO A 76 9.37 -3.95 11.05
N PHE A 77 9.15 -4.18 9.74
CA PHE A 77 8.70 -3.11 8.85
C PHE A 77 7.26 -2.69 9.13
N VAL A 78 6.39 -3.64 9.45
CA VAL A 78 4.99 -3.38 9.75
C VAL A 78 4.90 -2.54 11.02
N GLU A 79 5.59 -2.96 12.08
CA GLU A 79 5.68 -2.23 13.35
C GLU A 79 6.21 -0.82 13.15
N SER A 80 7.31 -0.66 12.40
CA SER A 80 7.89 0.66 12.16
C SER A 80 6.97 1.57 11.35
N VAL A 81 6.30 1.05 10.31
CA VAL A 81 5.32 1.83 9.54
C VAL A 81 4.15 2.25 10.44
N THR A 82 3.61 1.34 11.25
CA THR A 82 2.52 1.64 12.19
C THR A 82 2.93 2.71 13.20
N GLN A 83 4.11 2.60 13.81
CA GLN A 83 4.64 3.61 14.75
C GLN A 83 4.78 4.98 14.10
N HIS A 84 5.27 5.03 12.85
CA HIS A 84 5.36 6.29 12.14
C HIS A 84 3.99 6.88 11.83
N VAL A 85 2.96 6.05 11.59
CA VAL A 85 1.58 6.55 11.44
C VAL A 85 1.06 7.11 12.76
N GLU A 86 1.34 6.49 13.91
CA GLU A 86 1.01 7.07 15.22
C GLU A 86 1.65 8.46 15.39
N THR A 87 2.95 8.59 15.08
CA THR A 87 3.64 9.89 15.14
C THR A 87 3.04 10.91 14.18
N VAL A 88 2.57 10.49 12.99
CA VAL A 88 1.86 11.39 12.06
C VAL A 88 0.57 11.94 12.69
N LEU A 89 -0.20 11.09 13.36
CA LEU A 89 -1.45 11.50 14.00
C LEU A 89 -1.19 12.44 15.19
N ASP A 90 -0.16 12.15 15.98
CA ASP A 90 0.27 13.00 17.10
C ASP A 90 0.77 14.37 16.61
N ASP A 91 1.64 14.41 15.60
CA ASP A 91 2.13 15.64 14.98
C ASP A 91 0.99 16.47 14.37
N GLY A 92 -0.01 15.79 13.79
CA GLY A 92 -1.21 16.41 13.23
C GLY A 92 -2.20 16.91 14.30
N GLY A 93 -1.97 16.59 15.58
CA GLY A 93 -2.87 16.95 16.67
C GLY A 93 -4.23 16.26 16.58
N VAL A 94 -4.29 15.06 16.00
CA VAL A 94 -5.51 14.27 15.90
C VAL A 94 -5.87 13.76 17.30
N ALA A 95 -7.07 14.11 17.78
CA ALA A 95 -7.49 13.74 19.12
C ALA A 95 -7.63 12.21 19.26
N HIS A 96 -7.32 11.67 20.44
CA HIS A 96 -7.40 10.23 20.71
C HIS A 96 -8.83 9.64 20.58
N ASP A 97 -9.87 10.45 20.67
CA ASP A 97 -11.27 10.06 20.48
C ASP A 97 -11.80 10.32 19.06
N ALA A 98 -10.94 10.78 18.15
CA ALA A 98 -11.28 10.94 16.74
C ALA A 98 -11.29 9.58 16.01
N ALA A 99 -11.82 9.59 14.78
CA ALA A 99 -11.78 8.46 13.87
C ALA A 99 -10.83 8.75 12.69
N PRO A 100 -9.50 8.69 12.90
CA PRO A 100 -8.52 9.10 11.90
C PRO A 100 -8.66 8.29 10.61
N SER A 101 -8.49 8.98 9.49
CA SER A 101 -8.55 8.38 8.16
C SER A 101 -7.16 8.02 7.66
N ILE A 102 -6.97 6.74 7.36
CA ILE A 102 -5.69 6.19 6.90
C ILE A 102 -5.88 5.63 5.49
N VAL A 103 -4.98 5.96 4.57
CA VAL A 103 -5.02 5.44 3.20
C VAL A 103 -3.75 4.65 2.91
N GLU A 104 -3.86 3.40 2.50
CA GLU A 104 -2.72 2.64 1.96
C GLU A 104 -2.77 2.61 0.43
N ILE A 105 -1.70 3.09 -0.21
CA ILE A 105 -1.54 3.07 -1.66
C ILE A 105 -0.76 1.81 -2.06
N GLY A 106 -1.31 1.01 -2.96
CA GLY A 106 -0.76 -0.30 -3.33
C GLY A 106 -0.95 -1.33 -2.22
N ALA A 107 -2.13 -1.30 -1.56
CA ALA A 107 -2.39 -2.04 -0.33
C ALA A 107 -2.27 -3.57 -0.45
N GLY A 108 -2.34 -4.13 -1.66
CA GLY A 108 -2.19 -5.56 -1.88
C GLY A 108 -3.19 -6.39 -1.06
N THR A 109 -2.69 -7.17 -0.11
CA THR A 109 -3.51 -8.01 0.77
C THR A 109 -4.19 -7.21 1.90
N GLY A 110 -3.79 -5.95 2.12
CA GLY A 110 -4.21 -5.13 3.25
C GLY A 110 -3.46 -5.44 4.54
N TYR A 111 -2.35 -6.18 4.48
CA TYR A 111 -1.62 -6.64 5.67
C TYR A 111 -1.14 -5.46 6.52
N TYR A 112 -0.45 -4.48 5.92
CA TYR A 112 0.05 -3.31 6.66
C TYR A 112 -1.09 -2.44 7.18
N LEU A 113 -2.06 -2.10 6.33
CA LEU A 113 -3.22 -1.30 6.76
C LEU A 113 -3.97 -1.96 7.91
N SER A 114 -4.22 -3.28 7.87
CA SER A 114 -4.97 -3.96 8.94
C SER A 114 -4.25 -3.90 10.28
N HIS A 115 -2.92 -4.12 10.31
CA HIS A 115 -2.14 -4.00 11.55
C HIS A 115 -2.14 -2.58 12.09
N THR A 116 -2.00 -1.57 11.22
CA THR A 116 -2.08 -0.17 11.62
C THR A 116 -3.44 0.18 12.20
N LEU A 117 -4.53 -0.32 11.59
CA LEU A 117 -5.87 -0.09 12.11
C LEU A 117 -6.09 -0.77 13.47
N ASP A 118 -5.60 -1.99 13.67
CA ASP A 118 -5.68 -2.71 14.94
C ASP A 118 -4.95 -1.98 16.08
N THR A 119 -3.82 -1.32 15.77
CA THR A 119 -3.07 -0.53 16.76
C THR A 119 -3.74 0.81 17.06
N ILE A 120 -4.25 1.51 16.03
CA ILE A 120 -4.79 2.86 16.17
C ILE A 120 -6.31 2.76 16.39
N ASP A 121 -6.73 2.89 17.64
CA ASP A 121 -8.14 2.77 18.01
C ASP A 121 -9.01 3.80 17.28
N GLY A 122 -10.24 3.41 16.93
CA GLY A 122 -11.18 4.26 16.19
C GLY A 122 -10.80 4.58 14.73
N SER A 123 -9.58 4.29 14.28
CA SER A 123 -9.13 4.56 12.91
C SER A 123 -9.92 3.78 11.86
N ARG A 124 -10.02 4.35 10.66
CA ARG A 124 -10.68 3.77 9.49
C ARG A 124 -9.80 3.88 8.26
N GLY A 125 -9.82 2.84 7.43
CA GLY A 125 -8.85 2.66 6.36
C GLY A 125 -9.45 2.62 4.96
N ILE A 126 -8.80 3.25 3.99
CA ILE A 126 -9.01 2.95 2.56
C ILE A 126 -7.77 2.26 2.03
N GLY A 127 -7.91 1.07 1.47
CA GLY A 127 -6.84 0.49 0.67
C GLY A 127 -7.11 0.73 -0.81
N ILE A 128 -6.13 1.32 -1.49
CA ILE A 128 -6.14 1.54 -2.94
C ILE A 128 -5.20 0.52 -3.56
N ASP A 129 -5.70 -0.26 -4.51
CA ASP A 129 -4.86 -1.09 -5.38
C ASP A 129 -5.42 -1.07 -6.80
N VAL A 130 -4.57 -1.28 -7.81
CA VAL A 130 -5.05 -1.40 -9.19
C VAL A 130 -5.45 -2.85 -9.51
N SER A 131 -4.99 -3.82 -8.71
CA SER A 131 -5.32 -5.23 -8.85
C SER A 131 -6.69 -5.56 -8.27
N THR A 132 -7.54 -6.15 -9.10
CA THR A 132 -8.81 -6.74 -8.64
C THR A 132 -8.58 -7.97 -7.75
N ALA A 133 -7.45 -8.67 -7.88
CA ALA A 133 -7.10 -9.78 -7.00
C ALA A 133 -6.73 -9.29 -5.60
N ALA A 134 -5.96 -8.19 -5.51
CA ALA A 134 -5.65 -7.49 -4.26
C ALA A 134 -6.93 -7.01 -3.58
N ALA A 135 -7.78 -6.27 -4.31
CA ALA A 135 -9.01 -5.69 -3.76
C ALA A 135 -9.98 -6.74 -3.19
N LYS A 136 -10.07 -7.93 -3.80
CA LYS A 136 -10.86 -9.05 -3.25
C LYS A 136 -10.36 -9.48 -1.87
N ARG A 137 -9.04 -9.55 -1.67
CA ARG A 137 -8.46 -9.91 -0.37
C ARG A 137 -8.62 -8.77 0.63
N LEU A 138 -8.24 -7.56 0.22
CA LEU A 138 -8.31 -6.33 0.99
C LEU A 138 -9.70 -6.06 1.56
N ALA A 139 -10.78 -6.29 0.79
CA ALA A 139 -12.16 -6.07 1.23
C ALA A 139 -12.56 -6.90 2.45
N SER A 140 -11.84 -8.00 2.69
CA SER A 140 -12.02 -8.89 3.84
C SER A 140 -10.88 -8.84 4.85
N ALA A 141 -9.88 -7.96 4.64
CA ALA A 141 -8.68 -7.93 5.45
C ALA A 141 -8.97 -7.44 6.88
N HIS A 142 -9.87 -6.46 7.01
CA HIS A 142 -10.21 -5.88 8.31
C HIS A 142 -11.58 -5.15 8.26
N PRO A 143 -12.41 -5.21 9.32
CA PRO A 143 -13.78 -4.66 9.31
C PRO A 143 -13.84 -3.13 9.10
N ARG A 144 -12.78 -2.38 9.42
CA ARG A 144 -12.71 -0.91 9.23
C ARG A 144 -12.06 -0.50 7.90
N VAL A 145 -11.86 -1.42 6.95
CA VAL A 145 -11.27 -1.13 5.62
C VAL A 145 -12.34 -0.98 4.53
N GLY A 146 -12.25 0.07 3.71
CA GLY A 146 -12.89 0.13 2.40
C GLY A 146 -11.88 -0.21 1.29
N ALA A 147 -12.20 -1.19 0.46
CA ALA A 147 -11.34 -1.63 -0.63
C ALA A 147 -11.73 -0.96 -1.95
N VAL A 148 -10.79 -0.26 -2.56
CA VAL A 148 -11.03 0.51 -3.78
C VAL A 148 -10.03 0.11 -4.86
N VAL A 149 -10.54 -0.31 -6.02
CA VAL A 149 -9.74 -0.52 -7.22
C VAL A 149 -9.58 0.81 -7.95
N ALA A 150 -8.35 1.34 -7.99
CA ALA A 150 -8.02 2.58 -8.67
C ALA A 150 -6.56 2.62 -9.13
N ASP A 151 -6.25 3.46 -10.12
CA ASP A 151 -4.88 3.68 -10.59
C ASP A 151 -4.20 4.78 -9.76
N ALA A 152 -3.18 4.43 -8.99
CA ALA A 152 -2.42 5.37 -8.16
C ALA A 152 -1.72 6.49 -8.97
N TRP A 153 -1.49 6.30 -10.27
CA TRP A 153 -0.95 7.34 -11.17
C TRP A 153 -2.01 8.27 -11.75
N SER A 154 -3.29 7.98 -11.52
CA SER A 154 -4.40 8.84 -11.90
C SER A 154 -4.82 9.71 -10.71
N ARG A 155 -5.82 10.57 -10.93
CA ARG A 155 -6.50 11.24 -9.82
C ARG A 155 -7.08 10.18 -8.88
N LEU A 156 -6.72 10.25 -7.59
CA LEU A 156 -7.23 9.32 -6.59
C LEU A 156 -8.72 9.62 -6.31
N PRO A 157 -9.58 8.60 -6.21
CA PRO A 157 -11.02 8.74 -5.95
C PRO A 157 -11.29 9.03 -4.46
N ILE A 158 -10.56 10.01 -3.93
CA ILE A 158 -10.56 10.42 -2.52
C ILE A 158 -10.70 11.94 -2.49
N ARG A 159 -11.52 12.43 -1.57
CA ARG A 159 -11.79 13.85 -1.39
C ARG A 159 -10.53 14.58 -0.96
N SER A 160 -10.42 15.83 -1.41
CA SER A 160 -9.33 16.70 -0.97
C SER A 160 -9.45 16.94 0.53
N GLU A 161 -8.30 17.07 1.20
CA GLU A 161 -8.22 17.42 2.62
C GLU A 161 -9.07 16.55 3.55
N SER A 162 -8.99 15.23 3.37
CA SER A 162 -9.81 14.26 4.09
C SER A 162 -9.03 13.09 4.70
N VAL A 163 -7.71 13.03 4.46
CA VAL A 163 -6.84 11.93 4.90
C VAL A 163 -5.82 12.42 5.92
N ASP A 164 -5.76 11.80 7.09
CA ASP A 164 -4.79 12.16 8.13
C ASP A 164 -3.42 11.53 7.88
N ALA A 165 -3.39 10.26 7.45
CA ALA A 165 -2.15 9.56 7.12
C ALA A 165 -2.25 8.75 5.82
N ILE A 166 -1.20 8.83 5.00
CA ILE A 166 -1.05 7.98 3.82
C ILE A 166 0.12 7.02 4.04
N MET A 167 -0.10 5.72 3.83
CA MET A 167 0.92 4.68 3.84
C MET A 167 1.27 4.30 2.41
N VAL A 168 2.58 4.23 2.10
CA VAL A 168 3.07 3.78 0.79
C VAL A 168 4.21 2.78 0.97
N VAL A 169 3.88 1.49 0.91
CA VAL A 169 4.82 0.40 1.18
C VAL A 169 5.24 -0.28 -0.12
N PHE A 170 6.48 -0.03 -0.57
CA PHE A 170 7.02 -0.55 -1.84
C PHE A 170 6.17 -0.24 -3.10
N ALA A 171 5.27 0.73 -3.01
CA ALA A 171 4.25 1.04 -4.00
C ALA A 171 4.53 2.36 -4.78
N PRO A 172 3.84 2.58 -5.92
CA PRO A 172 3.84 3.84 -6.66
C PRO A 172 3.49 5.08 -5.82
N ARG A 173 4.01 6.24 -6.23
CA ARG A 173 3.86 7.50 -5.48
C ARG A 173 3.39 8.61 -6.41
N ASN A 174 2.32 9.28 -6.02
CA ASN A 174 1.76 10.43 -6.73
C ASN A 174 1.70 11.62 -5.77
N ALA A 175 2.82 12.33 -5.65
CA ALA A 175 2.99 13.38 -4.64
C ALA A 175 1.94 14.49 -4.74
N ALA A 176 1.53 14.86 -5.95
CA ALA A 176 0.49 15.86 -6.17
C ALA A 176 -0.86 15.41 -5.59
N GLU A 177 -1.27 14.17 -5.84
CA GLU A 177 -2.52 13.65 -5.30
C GLU A 177 -2.47 13.39 -3.81
N PHE A 178 -1.32 12.94 -3.29
CA PHE A 178 -1.12 12.79 -1.85
C PHE A 178 -1.26 14.14 -1.13
N ALA A 179 -0.59 15.18 -1.63
CA ALA A 179 -0.73 16.53 -1.10
C ALA A 179 -2.18 17.07 -1.23
N ARG A 180 -2.92 16.68 -2.28
CA ARG A 180 -4.33 17.07 -2.43
C ARG A 180 -5.24 16.45 -1.36
N ILE A 181 -5.09 15.16 -1.08
CA ILE A 181 -6.02 14.42 -0.22
C ILE A 181 -5.70 14.55 1.27
N LEU A 182 -4.45 14.86 1.63
CA LEU A 182 -4.07 15.05 3.03
C LEU A 182 -4.81 16.21 3.69
N THR A 183 -5.23 16.07 4.93
CA THR A 183 -5.69 17.17 5.79
C THR A 183 -4.54 18.15 6.07
N PRO A 184 -4.80 19.38 6.53
CA PRO A 184 -3.77 20.19 7.18
C PRO A 184 -3.15 19.42 8.35
N GLY A 185 -1.83 19.28 8.39
CA GLY A 185 -1.12 18.50 9.41
C GLY A 185 -0.94 17.02 9.06
N GLY A 186 -1.70 16.49 8.09
CA GLY A 186 -1.55 15.12 7.62
C GLY A 186 -0.23 14.89 6.87
N GLN A 187 0.25 13.64 6.89
CA GLN A 187 1.55 13.26 6.32
C GLN A 187 1.49 11.92 5.56
N VAL A 188 2.54 11.66 4.77
CA VAL A 188 2.77 10.40 4.07
C VAL A 188 3.91 9.64 4.74
N VAL A 189 3.70 8.38 5.09
CA VAL A 189 4.71 7.42 5.54
C VAL A 189 5.08 6.52 4.36
N VAL A 190 6.32 6.62 3.90
CA VAL A 190 6.81 5.85 2.74
C VAL A 190 7.89 4.87 3.15
N LEU A 191 7.66 3.57 2.89
CA LEU A 191 8.68 2.53 3.03
C LEU A 191 9.31 2.21 1.67
N THR A 192 10.62 2.42 1.54
CA THR A 192 11.36 2.21 0.30
C THR A 192 12.50 1.22 0.52
N ALA A 193 12.56 0.14 -0.26
CA ALA A 193 13.70 -0.78 -0.21
C ALA A 193 15.02 -0.03 -0.47
N GLU A 194 16.06 -0.39 0.27
CA GLU A 194 17.42 0.14 0.11
C GLU A 194 18.37 -0.85 -0.55
N VAL A 195 19.55 -0.36 -0.93
CA VAL A 195 20.68 -1.19 -1.39
C VAL A 195 21.01 -2.21 -0.30
N GLY A 196 21.14 -3.48 -0.68
CA GLY A 196 21.36 -4.58 0.28
C GLY A 196 20.08 -5.22 0.80
N HIS A 197 18.90 -4.67 0.50
CA HIS A 197 17.63 -5.36 0.73
C HIS A 197 17.62 -6.69 -0.02
N LEU A 198 17.53 -7.81 0.70
CA LEU A 198 17.55 -9.18 0.17
C LEU A 198 18.82 -9.48 -0.65
N GLY A 199 19.94 -8.88 -0.23
CA GLY A 199 21.23 -8.96 -0.92
C GLY A 199 21.70 -10.40 -1.15
N GLU A 200 21.48 -11.26 -0.16
CA GLU A 200 21.89 -12.66 -0.15
C GLU A 200 21.17 -13.49 -1.22
N LEU A 201 20.00 -13.05 -1.68
CA LEU A 201 19.22 -13.72 -2.73
C LEU A 201 19.62 -13.29 -4.15
N ARG A 202 20.39 -12.20 -4.30
CA ARG A 202 20.67 -11.58 -5.62
C ARG A 202 21.46 -12.50 -6.54
N GLU A 203 22.64 -12.92 -6.10
CA GLU A 203 23.52 -13.81 -6.88
C GLU A 203 22.90 -15.21 -7.09
N PRO A 204 22.41 -15.92 -6.05
CA PRO A 204 21.89 -17.28 -6.23
C PRO A 204 20.66 -17.35 -7.15
N LEU A 205 19.79 -16.35 -7.08
CA LEU A 205 18.57 -16.32 -7.88
C LEU A 205 18.71 -15.54 -9.18
N GLY A 206 19.83 -14.85 -9.41
CA GLY A 206 20.07 -14.02 -10.59
C GLY A 206 19.08 -12.86 -10.72
N ILE A 207 18.72 -12.22 -9.60
CA ILE A 207 17.82 -11.07 -9.53
C ILE A 207 18.61 -9.77 -9.36
N ILE A 208 18.04 -8.66 -9.85
CA ILE A 208 18.70 -7.34 -9.84
C ILE A 208 18.64 -6.74 -8.43
N ASP A 209 19.69 -6.02 -8.03
CA ASP A 209 19.75 -5.28 -6.77
C ASP A 209 18.89 -4.01 -6.80
N VAL A 210 18.64 -3.42 -5.63
CA VAL A 210 17.93 -2.15 -5.51
C VAL A 210 18.80 -1.02 -6.08
N GLU A 211 18.18 -0.17 -6.89
CA GLU A 211 18.86 0.98 -7.50
C GLU A 211 19.35 1.97 -6.42
N LYS A 212 20.63 2.35 -6.47
CA LYS A 212 21.22 3.36 -5.57
C LYS A 212 20.49 4.70 -5.67
N GLY A 213 20.38 5.44 -4.57
CA GLY A 213 19.79 6.79 -4.54
C GLY A 213 18.26 6.83 -4.76
N LYS A 214 17.56 5.71 -4.58
CA LYS A 214 16.10 5.62 -4.77
C LYS A 214 15.33 6.55 -3.83
N VAL A 215 15.78 6.70 -2.58
CA VAL A 215 15.17 7.61 -1.59
C VAL A 215 15.37 9.07 -2.02
N ASP A 216 16.58 9.47 -2.36
CA ASP A 216 16.87 10.84 -2.82
C ASP A 216 16.07 11.21 -4.08
N ARG A 217 15.99 10.29 -5.05
CA ARG A 217 15.17 10.49 -6.26
C ARG A 217 13.68 10.63 -5.92
N MET A 218 13.16 9.81 -5.01
CA MET A 218 11.77 9.92 -4.56
C MET A 218 11.51 11.29 -3.93
N ILE A 219 12.37 11.74 -3.01
CA ILE A 219 12.24 13.05 -2.36
C ILE A 219 12.28 14.18 -3.40
N ALA A 220 13.24 14.12 -4.34
CA ALA A 220 13.36 15.10 -5.40
C ALA A 220 12.13 15.15 -6.32
N GLN A 221 11.54 13.98 -6.65
CA GLN A 221 10.32 13.88 -7.46
C GLN A 221 9.06 14.38 -6.73
N ALA A 222 9.05 14.31 -5.40
CA ALA A 222 7.93 14.79 -4.58
C ALA A 222 7.98 16.30 -4.31
N SER A 223 9.16 16.91 -4.48
CA SER A 223 9.41 18.33 -4.24
C SER A 223 8.41 19.23 -4.97
N GLY A 224 7.93 20.26 -4.27
CA GLY A 224 6.87 21.17 -4.73
C GLY A 224 5.45 20.72 -4.37
N HIS A 225 5.27 19.46 -3.97
CA HIS A 225 4.00 18.96 -3.42
C HIS A 225 4.16 18.46 -1.99
N LEU A 226 5.22 17.70 -1.74
CA LEU A 226 5.55 17.15 -0.44
C LEU A 226 7.04 17.39 -0.12
N VAL A 227 7.34 17.59 1.16
CA VAL A 227 8.70 17.77 1.67
C VAL A 227 8.96 16.85 2.87
N PRO A 228 10.20 16.36 3.06
CA PRO A 228 10.55 15.59 4.25
C PRO A 228 10.33 16.37 5.53
N VAL A 229 9.68 15.75 6.51
CA VAL A 229 9.52 16.30 7.86
C VAL A 229 10.84 16.17 8.63
N GLU A 230 11.58 15.12 8.34
CA GLU A 230 12.86 14.77 8.96
C GLU A 230 13.72 13.92 8.01
N PRO A 231 15.00 13.66 8.33
CA PRO A 231 15.83 12.71 7.58
C PRO A 231 15.19 11.31 7.56
N SER A 232 15.37 10.57 6.47
CA SER A 232 14.86 9.20 6.40
C SER A 232 15.59 8.28 7.39
N GLU A 233 14.84 7.40 8.03
CA GLU A 233 15.37 6.41 8.96
C GLU A 233 15.57 5.06 8.25
N THR A 234 16.73 4.44 8.43
CA THR A 234 17.01 3.10 7.91
C THR A 234 16.53 2.05 8.91
N ILE A 235 15.72 1.10 8.43
CA ILE A 235 15.28 -0.08 9.15
C ILE A 235 15.97 -1.29 8.52
N GLU A 236 16.75 -2.01 9.32
CA GLU A 236 17.51 -3.19 8.89
C GLU A 236 17.40 -4.30 9.92
N PHE A 237 17.09 -5.51 9.47
CA PHE A 237 17.03 -6.71 10.30
C PHE A 237 17.29 -7.96 9.45
N THR A 238 17.65 -9.06 10.10
CA THR A 238 17.81 -10.36 9.44
C THR A 238 16.56 -11.22 9.63
N MET A 239 16.29 -12.04 8.63
CA MET A 239 15.24 -13.06 8.63
C MET A 239 15.88 -14.40 8.34
N ASN A 240 15.46 -15.45 9.04
CA ASN A 240 15.78 -16.82 8.63
C ASN A 240 14.65 -17.34 7.74
N LEU A 241 14.91 -17.46 6.43
CA LEU A 241 13.91 -17.86 5.44
C LEU A 241 14.17 -19.27 4.96
N ASP A 242 13.12 -20.09 4.92
CA ASP A 242 13.15 -21.35 4.19
C ASP A 242 12.93 -21.14 2.68
N GLN A 243 13.11 -22.19 1.89
CA GLN A 243 12.92 -22.14 0.44
C GLN A 243 11.50 -21.71 0.02
N ALA A 244 10.48 -22.05 0.79
CA ALA A 244 9.09 -21.70 0.47
C ALA A 244 8.84 -20.21 0.71
N SER A 245 9.36 -19.64 1.80
CA SER A 245 9.34 -18.21 2.09
C SER A 245 10.14 -17.43 1.06
N ILE A 246 11.29 -17.94 0.61
CA ILE A 246 12.07 -17.32 -0.48
C ILE A 246 11.25 -17.31 -1.79
N ALA A 247 10.62 -18.43 -2.14
CA ALA A 247 9.76 -18.51 -3.32
C ALA A 247 8.59 -17.50 -3.24
N ALA A 248 7.93 -17.42 -2.09
CA ALA A 248 6.85 -16.48 -1.84
C ALA A 248 7.33 -15.02 -1.92
N GLN A 249 8.49 -14.72 -1.35
CA GLN A 249 9.10 -13.39 -1.40
C GLN A 249 9.34 -12.95 -2.85
N ILE A 250 9.98 -13.80 -3.65
CA ILE A 250 10.28 -13.47 -5.05
C ILE A 250 8.99 -13.37 -5.85
N GLY A 251 8.04 -14.29 -5.63
CA GLY A 251 6.73 -14.33 -6.28
C GLY A 251 5.87 -13.08 -6.07
N MET A 252 6.02 -12.39 -4.93
CA MET A 252 5.32 -11.13 -4.66
C MET A 252 6.03 -9.88 -5.15
N SER A 253 7.24 -10.02 -5.71
CA SER A 253 8.13 -8.92 -6.11
C SER A 253 8.14 -8.70 -7.63
N PRO A 254 8.63 -7.54 -8.12
CA PRO A 254 8.81 -7.32 -9.56
C PRO A 254 9.70 -8.36 -10.24
N SER A 255 10.61 -9.01 -9.50
CA SER A 255 11.51 -10.04 -10.03
C SER A 255 10.77 -11.27 -10.57
N ALA A 256 9.56 -11.57 -10.08
CA ALA A 256 8.73 -12.67 -10.59
C ALA A 256 8.41 -12.54 -12.09
N ARG A 257 8.37 -11.32 -12.62
CA ARG A 257 8.05 -11.06 -14.04
C ARG A 257 9.24 -11.23 -14.98
N HIS A 258 10.45 -11.37 -14.42
CA HIS A 258 11.70 -11.38 -15.17
C HIS A 258 12.40 -12.75 -15.19
N ILE A 259 11.89 -13.73 -14.44
CA ILE A 259 12.45 -15.09 -14.37
C ILE A 259 11.35 -16.09 -14.68
N HIS A 260 11.63 -17.04 -15.57
CA HIS A 260 10.67 -18.12 -15.86
C HIS A 260 10.42 -18.97 -14.60
N PRO A 261 9.16 -19.35 -14.28
CA PRO A 261 8.84 -20.07 -13.03
C PRO A 261 9.68 -21.33 -12.80
N ASP A 262 9.89 -22.15 -13.82
CA ASP A 262 10.69 -23.37 -13.70
C ASP A 262 12.16 -23.08 -13.38
N VAL A 263 12.73 -22.02 -13.96
CA VAL A 263 14.11 -21.60 -13.70
C VAL A 263 14.24 -21.06 -12.27
N LEU A 264 13.25 -20.32 -11.80
CA LEU A 264 13.22 -19.84 -10.42
C LEU A 264 13.12 -21.02 -9.44
N ALA A 265 12.25 -21.99 -9.72
CA ALA A 265 12.09 -23.19 -8.89
C ALA A 265 13.38 -24.01 -8.80
N GLU A 266 14.08 -24.21 -9.92
CA GLU A 266 15.38 -24.89 -9.95
C GLU A 266 16.44 -24.16 -9.12
N ARG A 267 16.53 -22.82 -9.26
CA ARG A 267 17.47 -22.01 -8.48
C ARG A 267 17.17 -22.05 -6.98
N ILE A 268 15.89 -22.01 -6.60
CA ILE A 268 15.47 -22.10 -5.19
C ILE A 268 15.78 -23.48 -4.62
N ALA A 269 15.54 -24.56 -5.37
CA ALA A 269 15.85 -25.92 -4.93
C ALA A 269 17.35 -26.18 -4.72
N ALA A 270 18.22 -25.37 -5.34
CA ALA A 270 19.66 -25.42 -5.16
C ALA A 270 20.15 -24.61 -3.93
N LEU A 271 19.27 -23.84 -3.27
CA LEU A 271 19.61 -23.13 -2.04
C LEU A 271 19.70 -24.09 -0.85
N PRO A 272 20.38 -23.71 0.25
CA PRO A 272 20.23 -24.40 1.53
C PRO A 272 18.76 -24.47 1.99
N ASP A 273 18.46 -25.39 2.91
CA ASP A 273 17.10 -25.54 3.48
C ASP A 273 16.59 -24.23 4.10
N THR A 274 17.49 -23.46 4.73
CA THR A 274 17.23 -22.12 5.27
C THR A 274 18.41 -21.20 4.99
N MET A 275 18.12 -19.92 4.78
CA MET A 275 19.12 -18.86 4.62
C MET A 275 18.81 -17.68 5.53
N GLU A 276 19.84 -17.11 6.13
CA GLU A 276 19.75 -15.77 6.73
C GLU A 276 19.76 -14.73 5.60
N VAL A 277 18.74 -13.87 5.58
CA VAL A 277 18.52 -12.87 4.55
C VAL A 277 18.25 -11.52 5.20
N THR A 278 18.91 -10.48 4.71
CA THR A 278 18.77 -9.12 5.23
C THR A 278 17.55 -8.43 4.62
N ALA A 279 16.64 -7.95 5.45
CA ALA A 279 15.62 -6.98 5.05
C ALA A 279 16.11 -5.58 5.40
N ARG A 280 16.26 -4.72 4.38
CA ARG A 280 16.66 -3.33 4.55
C ARG A 280 15.75 -2.34 3.81
N ALA A 281 15.28 -1.31 4.48
CA ALA A 281 14.49 -0.26 3.86
C ALA A 281 14.72 1.08 4.56
N ALA A 282 14.30 2.16 3.91
CA ALA A 282 14.21 3.47 4.50
C ALA A 282 12.75 3.85 4.68
N ILE A 283 12.41 4.37 5.85
CA ILE A 283 11.13 5.03 6.12
C ILE A 283 11.31 6.54 6.03
N THR A 284 10.40 7.18 5.30
CA THR A 284 10.42 8.63 5.09
C THR A 284 9.03 9.19 5.39
N ARG A 285 8.96 10.18 6.29
CA ARG A 285 7.75 10.99 6.50
C ARG A 285 7.79 12.25 5.65
N LEU A 286 6.71 12.51 4.94
CA LEU A 286 6.57 13.67 4.06
C LEU A 286 5.30 14.45 4.42
N ALA A 287 5.41 15.76 4.58
CA ALA A 287 4.27 16.66 4.76
C ALA A 287 4.03 17.50 3.50
N LYS A 288 2.87 18.16 3.41
CA LYS A 288 2.60 19.15 2.36
C LYS A 288 3.67 20.25 2.37
N ALA A 289 4.15 20.62 1.17
CA ALA A 289 5.12 21.69 0.96
C ALA A 289 4.54 23.10 1.25
#